data_AF-A0A0S9LXZ0-F1
#
_entry.id   AF-A0A0S9LXZ0-F1
#
_cell.length_a   1.000
_cell.length_b   1.000
_cell.length_c   1.000
_cell.angle_alpha   90.00
_cell.angle_beta   90.00
_cell.angle_gamma   90.00
#
_symmetry.space_group_name_H-M   'P 1'
#
loop_
_entity.id
_entity.type
_entity.pdbx_description
1 polymer ?
#
loop_
_entity_poly.entity_id
_entity_poly.type
_entity_poly.pdbx_seq_one_letter_code
_entity_poly.pdbx_strand_id
1 'polypeptide(L)'
;MRARHRTALLACTAAFALQAQAQSLHPLLTPPAAQRYPEELSREMQRIAGGTTAQERARQLVAALAKSLAQPREGIRTLVVPERPIAGQLSAVAIVPPSSKPGVPIGVCLQQGIVGEDGQMTHTNIGMLQIASSGSVAPHLWTGERVGAEVDGKLQAACAPYRTGYITYIQSAAPG
;
A
#
# COMPACT_ATOMS: atom_id res chain seq x y z
N MET A 1 -11.70 70.28 41.61
CA MET A 1 -12.19 68.94 41.20
C MET A 1 -11.40 68.50 39.98
N ARG A 2 -10.57 67.45 40.10
CA ARG A 2 -9.78 66.88 39.00
C ARG A 2 -10.36 65.51 38.66
N ALA A 3 -10.62 65.23 37.40
CA ALA A 3 -10.74 63.86 36.90
C ALA A 3 -10.11 63.79 35.50
N ARG A 4 -8.97 63.10 35.43
CA ARG A 4 -8.23 62.78 34.21
C ARG A 4 -8.83 61.49 33.64
N HIS A 5 -9.33 61.51 32.40
CA HIS A 5 -9.74 60.29 31.72
C HIS A 5 -8.51 59.61 31.11
N ARG A 6 -8.18 58.43 31.64
CA ARG A 6 -7.22 57.48 31.06
C ARG A 6 -8.00 56.54 30.15
N THR A 7 -7.85 56.69 28.84
CA THR A 7 -8.30 55.71 27.85
C THR A 7 -7.31 54.55 27.85
N ALA A 8 -7.78 53.38 28.29
CA ALA A 8 -7.03 52.13 28.26
C ALA A 8 -7.05 51.53 26.85
N LEU A 9 -5.87 51.20 26.32
CA LEU A 9 -5.69 50.42 25.10
C LEU A 9 -6.06 48.95 25.41
N LEU A 10 -7.15 48.47 24.81
CA LEU A 10 -7.52 47.06 24.78
C LEU A 10 -6.54 46.31 23.86
N ALA A 11 -5.73 45.45 24.46
CA ALA A 11 -4.89 44.50 23.74
C ALA A 11 -5.76 43.43 23.07
N CYS A 12 -5.75 43.37 21.74
CA CYS A 12 -6.28 42.23 21.00
C CYS A 12 -5.36 41.02 21.22
N THR A 13 -5.71 40.15 22.16
CA THR A 13 -5.21 38.79 22.21
C THR A 13 -5.89 37.99 21.10
N ALA A 14 -5.33 38.04 19.90
CA ALA A 14 -5.64 37.09 18.85
C ALA A 14 -5.14 35.71 19.31
N ALA A 15 -6.05 34.92 19.87
CA ALA A 15 -5.85 33.50 20.11
C ALA A 15 -5.58 32.85 18.75
N PHE A 16 -4.32 32.51 18.49
CA PHE A 16 -3.96 31.51 17.50
C PHE A 16 -4.55 30.20 17.96
N ALA A 17 -5.78 29.91 17.52
CA ALA A 17 -6.28 28.56 17.47
C ALA A 17 -5.38 27.81 16.50
N LEU A 18 -4.37 27.12 17.03
CA LEU A 18 -3.74 26.00 16.34
C LEU A 18 -4.86 25.01 16.04
N GLN A 19 -5.43 25.09 14.84
CA GLN A 19 -6.01 23.91 14.21
C GLN A 19 -4.85 22.96 13.96
N ALA A 20 -4.51 22.17 14.98
CA ALA A 20 -3.89 20.89 14.75
C ALA A 20 -4.89 20.10 13.90
N GLN A 21 -4.74 20.18 12.58
CA GLN A 21 -5.37 19.27 11.66
C GLN A 21 -4.88 17.89 12.08
N ALA A 22 -5.69 17.19 12.86
CA ALA A 22 -5.46 15.79 13.19
C ALA A 22 -5.45 15.04 11.85
N GLN A 23 -4.25 14.82 11.32
CA GLN A 23 -4.06 13.98 10.15
C GLN A 23 -4.57 12.60 10.54
N SER A 24 -5.74 12.23 10.03
CA SER A 24 -6.34 10.93 10.32
C SER A 24 -5.37 9.85 9.81
N LEU A 25 -4.86 9.04 10.73
CA LEU A 25 -4.02 7.89 10.40
C LEU A 25 -4.80 6.93 9.50
N HIS A 26 -4.12 6.32 8.52
CA HIS A 26 -4.74 5.33 7.65
C HIS A 26 -5.36 4.19 8.50
N PRO A 27 -6.57 3.67 8.17
CA PRO A 27 -7.27 2.67 9.00
C PRO A 27 -6.42 1.44 9.36
N LEU A 28 -5.61 0.95 8.41
CA LEU A 28 -4.66 -0.15 8.63
C LEU A 28 -3.57 0.11 9.69
N LEU A 29 -3.36 1.36 10.10
CA LEU A 29 -2.44 1.73 11.19
C LEU A 29 -3.14 1.83 12.55
N THR A 30 -4.46 1.67 12.58
CA THR A 30 -5.26 1.75 13.80
C THR A 30 -5.87 0.40 14.17
N PRO A 31 -6.03 0.08 15.47
CA PRO A 31 -6.78 -1.11 15.88
C PRO A 31 -8.25 -1.05 15.42
N PRO A 32 -8.88 -2.19 15.08
CA PRO A 32 -8.33 -3.56 15.15
C PRO A 32 -7.50 -3.94 13.92
N ALA A 33 -7.57 -3.17 12.83
CA ALA A 33 -6.96 -3.53 11.55
C ALA A 33 -5.44 -3.75 11.67
N ALA A 34 -4.74 -2.86 12.37
CA ALA A 34 -3.29 -2.92 12.60
C ALA A 34 -2.81 -4.21 13.29
N GLN A 35 -3.66 -4.85 14.08
CA GLN A 35 -3.35 -6.11 14.77
C GLN A 35 -3.68 -7.33 13.90
N ARG A 36 -4.69 -7.20 13.02
CA ARG A 36 -5.26 -8.29 12.24
C ARG A 36 -4.54 -8.54 10.93
N TYR A 37 -4.33 -7.50 10.13
CA TYR A 37 -3.84 -7.67 8.76
C TYR A 37 -2.44 -8.30 8.64
N PRO A 38 -1.48 -8.10 9.57
CA PRO A 38 -0.17 -8.73 9.45
C PRO A 38 -0.25 -10.26 9.50
N GLU A 39 -1.08 -10.80 10.40
CA GLU A 39 -1.26 -12.24 10.55
C GLU A 39 -2.04 -12.85 9.39
N GLU A 40 -3.11 -12.18 8.95
CA GLU A 40 -3.89 -12.63 7.79
C GLU A 40 -3.07 -12.59 6.50
N LEU A 41 -2.25 -11.55 6.29
CA LEU A 41 -1.36 -11.45 5.15
C LEU A 41 -0.33 -12.58 5.14
N SER A 42 0.32 -12.84 6.29
CA SER A 42 1.28 -13.93 6.43
C SER A 42 0.66 -15.29 6.10
N ARG A 43 -0.55 -15.55 6.64
CA ARG A 43 -1.31 -16.78 6.41
C ARG A 43 -1.67 -16.97 4.94
N GLU A 44 -2.21 -15.94 4.29
CA GLU A 44 -2.62 -16.03 2.88
C GLU A 44 -1.42 -16.13 1.93
N MET A 45 -0.33 -15.40 2.20
CA MET A 45 0.91 -15.56 1.44
C MET A 45 1.50 -16.96 1.59
N GLN A 46 1.47 -17.53 2.80
CA GLN A 46 1.92 -18.90 3.03
C GLN A 46 1.02 -19.92 2.31
N ARG A 47 -0.30 -19.70 2.27
CA ARG A 47 -1.25 -20.57 1.57
C ARG A 47 -1.01 -20.58 0.06
N ILE A 48 -0.64 -19.44 -0.53
CA ILE A 48 -0.41 -19.31 -1.99
C ILE A 48 0.99 -19.78 -2.39
N ALA A 49 2.04 -19.28 -1.72
CA ALA A 49 3.41 -19.46 -2.15
C ALA A 49 4.13 -20.62 -1.44
N GLY A 50 3.61 -21.06 -0.29
CA GLY A 50 4.26 -22.06 0.55
C GLY A 50 5.56 -21.58 1.22
N GLY A 51 6.10 -22.42 2.11
CA GLY A 51 7.43 -22.24 2.69
C GLY A 51 7.60 -21.09 3.69
N THR A 52 8.80 -21.00 4.27
CA THR A 52 9.18 -19.97 5.25
C THR A 52 9.47 -18.61 4.59
N THR A 53 9.82 -18.61 3.31
CA THR A 53 10.04 -17.40 2.51
C THR A 53 8.78 -16.55 2.40
N ALA A 54 7.58 -17.15 2.34
CA ALA A 54 6.31 -16.43 2.33
C ALA A 54 6.09 -15.59 3.60
N GLN A 55 6.37 -16.16 4.77
CA GLN A 55 6.22 -15.46 6.06
C GLN A 55 7.22 -14.31 6.21
N GLU A 56 8.45 -14.50 5.74
CA GLU A 56 9.46 -13.43 5.74
C GLU A 56 9.06 -12.30 4.80
N ARG A 57 8.58 -12.62 3.59
CA ARG A 57 8.10 -11.62 2.64
C ARG A 57 6.87 -10.88 3.16
N ALA A 58 5.96 -11.57 3.85
CA ALA A 58 4.83 -10.93 4.51
C ALA A 58 5.29 -9.92 5.56
N ARG A 59 6.24 -10.30 6.44
CA ARG A 59 6.81 -9.39 7.45
C ARG A 59 7.46 -8.15 6.82
N GLN A 60 8.25 -8.33 5.78
CA GLN A 60 8.88 -7.23 5.06
C GLN A 60 7.84 -6.33 4.39
N LEU A 61 6.79 -6.90 3.82
CA LEU A 61 5.69 -6.14 3.22
C LEU A 61 4.90 -5.36 4.27
N VAL A 62 4.60 -5.94 5.43
CA VAL A 62 3.96 -5.24 6.56
C VAL A 62 4.80 -4.04 6.99
N ALA A 63 6.12 -4.21 7.13
CA ALA A 63 7.01 -3.11 7.50
C ALA A 63 7.03 -1.99 6.43
N ALA A 64 7.07 -2.36 5.14
CA ALA A 64 7.03 -1.41 4.03
C ALA A 64 5.69 -0.66 3.98
N LEU A 65 4.57 -1.36 4.20
CA LEU A 65 3.23 -0.78 4.27
C LEU A 65 3.10 0.18 5.46
N ALA A 66 3.52 -0.24 6.66
CA ALA A 66 3.47 0.62 7.85
C ALA A 66 4.24 1.93 7.62
N LYS A 67 5.44 1.86 7.03
CA LYS A 67 6.23 3.04 6.67
C LYS A 67 5.54 3.91 5.62
N SER A 68 4.96 3.30 4.59
CA SER A 68 4.31 4.03 3.49
C SER A 68 3.01 4.71 3.93
N LEU A 69 2.20 4.03 4.75
CA LEU A 69 0.89 4.50 5.19
C LEU A 69 0.98 5.57 6.28
N ALA A 70 2.09 5.61 7.03
CA ALA A 70 2.31 6.62 8.07
C ALA A 70 2.59 8.02 7.50
N GLN A 71 2.85 8.12 6.19
CA GLN A 71 3.14 9.39 5.51
C GLN A 71 1.96 9.76 4.60
N PRO A 72 1.30 10.91 4.80
CA PRO A 72 0.29 11.41 3.88
C PRO A 72 0.86 11.60 2.47
N ARG A 73 0.17 11.10 1.44
CA ARG A 73 0.57 11.21 0.03
C ARG A 73 -0.65 11.32 -0.89
N GLU A 74 -0.53 12.14 -1.92
CA GLU A 74 -1.61 12.37 -2.91
C GLU A 74 -1.61 11.35 -4.06
N GLY A 75 -0.52 10.61 -4.27
CA GLY A 75 -0.36 9.68 -5.39
C GLY A 75 -0.47 8.20 -5.01
N ILE A 76 -0.85 7.37 -5.98
CA ILE A 76 -0.79 5.90 -5.86
C ILE A 76 0.67 5.46 -5.79
N ARG A 77 0.99 4.54 -4.88
CA ARG A 77 2.34 4.02 -4.69
C ARG A 77 2.39 2.54 -5.06
N THR A 78 3.52 2.11 -5.60
CA THR A 78 3.83 0.69 -5.77
C THR A 78 5.00 0.35 -4.86
N LEU A 79 4.82 -0.63 -3.98
CA LEU A 79 5.85 -1.18 -3.11
C LEU A 79 6.24 -2.55 -3.66
N VAL A 80 7.54 -2.81 -3.75
CA VAL A 80 8.07 -4.11 -4.19
C VAL A 80 8.94 -4.66 -3.07
N VAL A 81 8.68 -5.91 -2.68
CA VAL A 81 9.38 -6.58 -1.58
C VAL A 81 9.83 -7.98 -2.05
N PRO A 82 11.13 -8.28 -2.09
CA PRO A 82 12.24 -7.37 -1.84
C PRO A 82 12.31 -6.29 -2.93
N GLU A 83 12.90 -5.13 -2.62
CA GLU A 83 12.97 -3.99 -3.57
C GLU A 83 13.65 -4.37 -4.89
N ARG A 84 14.61 -5.29 -4.84
CA ARG A 84 15.22 -5.94 -5.99
C ARG A 84 14.79 -7.40 -6.01
N PRO A 85 13.90 -7.82 -6.94
CA PRO A 85 13.52 -9.21 -7.10
C PRO A 85 14.76 -10.11 -7.29
N ILE A 86 14.73 -11.27 -6.64
CA ILE A 86 15.81 -12.25 -6.68
C ILE A 86 15.27 -13.50 -7.39
N ALA A 87 16.02 -14.02 -8.35
CA ALA A 87 15.70 -15.25 -9.05
C ALA A 87 15.40 -16.40 -8.07
N GLY A 88 14.36 -17.17 -8.36
CA GLY A 88 13.88 -18.28 -7.53
C GLY A 88 13.16 -17.85 -6.26
N GLN A 89 13.12 -16.56 -5.91
CA GLN A 89 12.50 -16.09 -4.68
C GLN A 89 11.14 -15.41 -4.91
N LEU A 90 10.28 -15.56 -3.91
CA LEU A 90 9.02 -14.84 -3.83
C LEU A 90 9.27 -13.32 -3.73
N SER A 91 8.54 -12.57 -4.54
CA SER A 91 8.40 -11.12 -4.46
C SER A 91 6.92 -10.75 -4.32
N ALA A 92 6.63 -9.71 -3.55
CA ALA A 92 5.30 -9.14 -3.41
C ALA A 92 5.27 -7.69 -3.91
N VAL A 93 4.28 -7.37 -4.73
CA VAL A 93 4.05 -6.05 -5.30
C VAL A 93 2.73 -5.52 -4.73
N ALA A 94 2.79 -4.52 -3.85
CA ALA A 94 1.60 -3.88 -3.29
C ALA A 94 1.32 -2.53 -3.94
N ILE A 95 0.04 -2.25 -4.19
CA ILE A 95 -0.44 -1.03 -4.84
C ILE A 95 -1.28 -0.28 -3.82
N VAL A 96 -0.68 0.77 -3.28
CA VAL A 96 -1.21 1.54 -2.16
C VAL A 96 -1.98 2.74 -2.70
N PRO A 97 -3.28 2.88 -2.38
CA PRO A 97 -4.08 4.06 -2.73
C PRO A 97 -3.51 5.35 -2.13
N PRO A 98 -3.88 6.53 -2.68
CA PRO A 98 -3.53 7.81 -2.06
C PRO A 98 -4.24 7.99 -0.72
N SER A 99 -3.71 8.88 0.13
CA SER A 99 -4.28 9.16 1.47
C SER A 99 -5.69 9.75 1.42
N SER A 100 -6.11 10.30 0.28
CA SER A 100 -7.49 10.77 0.04
C SER A 100 -8.49 9.64 -0.25
N LYS A 101 -8.02 8.38 -0.30
CA LYS A 101 -8.84 7.18 -0.55
C LYS A 101 -8.52 6.05 0.45
N PRO A 102 -8.57 6.29 1.76
CA PRO A 102 -8.15 5.30 2.78
C PRO A 102 -9.07 4.07 2.87
N GLY A 103 -10.27 4.14 2.30
CA GLY A 103 -11.22 3.03 2.23
C GLY A 103 -10.98 2.08 1.05
N VAL A 104 -10.18 2.46 0.07
CA VAL A 104 -9.88 1.59 -1.08
C VAL A 104 -8.93 0.48 -0.63
N PRO A 105 -9.21 -0.80 -0.91
CA PRO A 105 -8.31 -1.89 -0.54
C PRO A 105 -6.91 -1.72 -1.16
N ILE A 106 -5.91 -2.34 -0.53
CA ILE A 106 -4.55 -2.43 -1.08
C ILE A 106 -4.45 -3.73 -1.87
N GLY A 107 -4.19 -3.63 -3.16
CA GLY A 107 -3.96 -4.78 -4.02
C GLY A 107 -2.53 -5.30 -3.86
N VAL A 108 -2.37 -6.60 -3.68
CA VAL A 108 -1.05 -7.27 -3.60
C VAL A 108 -0.97 -8.35 -4.66
N CYS A 109 0.09 -8.34 -5.46
CA CYS A 109 0.41 -9.40 -6.40
C CYS A 109 1.69 -10.11 -5.96
N LEU A 110 1.64 -11.44 -5.98
CA LEU A 110 2.76 -12.31 -5.65
C LEU A 110 3.36 -12.83 -6.94
N GLN A 111 4.67 -12.68 -7.09
CA GLN A 111 5.40 -13.17 -8.25
C GLN A 111 6.69 -13.88 -7.85
N GLN A 112 7.11 -14.81 -8.68
CA GLN A 112 8.40 -15.49 -8.55
C GLN A 112 9.23 -15.29 -9.82
N GLY A 113 10.49 -14.89 -9.65
CA GLY A 113 11.42 -14.78 -10.76
C GLY A 113 11.97 -16.15 -11.16
N ILE A 114 12.00 -16.46 -12.45
CA ILE A 114 12.64 -17.64 -13.03
C ILE A 114 13.64 -17.14 -14.08
N VAL A 115 14.87 -17.65 -14.03
CA VAL A 115 15.88 -17.34 -15.05
C VAL A 115 15.71 -18.35 -16.18
N GLY A 116 15.42 -17.84 -17.38
CA GLY A 116 15.34 -18.63 -18.60
C GLY A 116 16.72 -19.09 -19.08
N GLU A 117 16.73 -19.97 -20.09
CA GLU A 117 17.95 -20.48 -20.72
C GLU A 117 18.80 -19.38 -21.40
N ASP A 118 18.15 -18.28 -21.78
CA ASP A 118 18.75 -17.07 -22.34
C ASP A 118 19.36 -16.13 -21.27
N GLY A 119 19.33 -16.53 -20.00
CA GLY A 119 19.81 -15.75 -18.86
C GLY A 119 18.87 -14.60 -18.47
N GLN A 120 17.71 -14.46 -19.12
CA GLN A 120 16.74 -13.42 -18.79
C GLN A 120 15.87 -13.85 -17.61
N MET A 121 15.59 -12.91 -16.70
CA MET A 121 14.69 -13.14 -15.59
C MET A 121 13.25 -12.85 -16.00
N THR A 122 12.46 -13.90 -16.13
CA THR A 122 11.01 -13.81 -16.30
C THR A 122 10.33 -13.87 -14.94
N HIS A 123 9.15 -13.28 -14.81
CA HIS A 123 8.37 -13.37 -13.57
C HIS A 123 7.08 -14.12 -13.85
N THR A 124 6.70 -15.01 -12.93
CA THR A 124 5.41 -15.71 -12.94
C THR A 124 4.54 -15.17 -11.82
N ASN A 125 3.27 -14.85 -12.11
CA ASN A 125 2.31 -14.47 -11.09
C ASN A 125 1.80 -15.76 -10.43
N ILE A 126 1.99 -15.86 -9.12
CA ILE A 126 1.60 -17.05 -8.35
C ILE A 126 0.32 -16.83 -7.54
N GLY A 127 -0.15 -15.59 -7.42
CA GLY A 127 -1.44 -15.26 -6.81
C GLY A 127 -1.58 -13.79 -6.46
N MET A 128 -2.82 -13.39 -6.16
CA MET A 128 -3.14 -12.02 -5.75
C MET A 128 -3.97 -12.01 -4.49
N LEU A 129 -3.76 -10.97 -3.70
CA LEU A 129 -4.44 -10.70 -2.45
C LEU A 129 -4.96 -9.27 -2.46
N GLN A 130 -5.96 -9.01 -1.63
CA GLN A 130 -6.40 -7.68 -1.28
C GLN A 130 -6.40 -7.53 0.24
N ILE A 131 -5.88 -6.41 0.72
CA ILE A 131 -5.94 -6.01 2.12
C ILE A 131 -7.00 -4.93 2.24
N ALA A 132 -8.13 -5.24 2.86
CA ALA A 132 -9.20 -4.27 3.08
C ALA A 132 -8.86 -3.32 4.24
N SER A 133 -9.47 -2.13 4.27
CA SER A 133 -9.28 -1.14 5.35
C SER A 133 -9.65 -1.66 6.74
N SER A 134 -10.53 -2.67 6.83
CA SER A 134 -10.88 -3.40 8.06
C SER A 134 -9.74 -4.28 8.60
N GLY A 135 -8.68 -4.47 7.83
CA GLY A 135 -7.57 -5.38 8.12
C GLY A 135 -7.79 -6.82 7.68
N SER A 136 -8.89 -7.13 6.99
CA SER A 136 -9.07 -8.46 6.40
C SER A 136 -8.22 -8.64 5.15
N VAL A 137 -7.62 -9.82 4.97
CA VAL A 137 -6.85 -10.20 3.77
C VAL A 137 -7.52 -11.38 3.09
N ALA A 138 -7.81 -11.23 1.80
CA ALA A 138 -8.46 -12.26 1.01
C ALA A 138 -7.80 -12.44 -0.36
N PRO A 139 -7.90 -13.63 -0.96
CA PRO A 139 -7.51 -13.84 -2.35
C PRO A 139 -8.33 -12.96 -3.27
N HIS A 140 -7.67 -12.40 -4.27
CA HIS A 140 -8.32 -11.59 -5.27
C HIS A 140 -8.27 -12.30 -6.63
N LEU A 141 -9.45 -12.51 -7.21
CA LEU A 141 -9.59 -13.10 -8.53
C LEU A 141 -9.16 -12.06 -9.58
N TRP A 142 -8.12 -12.37 -10.33
CA TRP A 142 -7.72 -11.62 -11.51
C TRP A 142 -7.74 -12.55 -12.71
N THR A 143 -8.25 -12.03 -13.81
CA THR A 143 -8.48 -12.75 -15.07
C THR A 143 -7.43 -12.45 -16.15
N GLY A 144 -6.40 -11.64 -15.84
CA GLY A 144 -5.35 -11.31 -16.80
C GLY A 144 -4.19 -12.31 -16.83
N GLU A 145 -3.18 -12.00 -17.64
CA GLU A 145 -2.09 -12.93 -17.98
C GLU A 145 -1.28 -13.41 -16.77
N ARG A 146 -1.05 -14.73 -16.72
CA ARG A 146 -0.43 -15.44 -15.59
C ARG A 146 1.11 -15.36 -15.61
N VAL A 147 1.67 -15.04 -16.75
CA VAL A 147 3.10 -14.88 -17.01
C VAL A 147 3.30 -13.44 -17.48
N GLY A 148 4.42 -12.83 -17.11
CA GLY A 148 4.81 -11.54 -17.68
C GLY A 148 4.75 -11.60 -19.21
N ALA A 149 3.72 -11.00 -19.80
CA ALA A 149 3.56 -11.04 -21.24
C ALA A 149 4.60 -10.17 -21.91
N GLU A 150 5.01 -10.60 -23.10
CA GLU A 150 5.80 -9.78 -23.97
C GLU A 150 4.87 -8.77 -24.64
N VAL A 151 5.01 -7.51 -24.27
CA VAL A 151 4.26 -6.40 -24.88
C VAL A 151 5.28 -5.50 -25.56
N ASP A 152 5.09 -5.25 -26.85
CA ASP A 152 5.99 -4.44 -27.68
C ASP A 152 7.46 -4.92 -27.67
N GLY A 153 7.68 -6.24 -27.67
CA GLY A 153 9.02 -6.84 -27.64
C GLY A 153 9.72 -6.75 -26.29
N LYS A 154 9.01 -6.38 -25.21
CA LYS A 154 9.54 -6.28 -23.85
C LYS A 154 8.76 -7.19 -22.91
N LEU A 155 9.47 -8.08 -22.22
CA LEU A 155 8.94 -8.87 -21.12
C LEU A 155 8.49 -7.95 -19.98
N GLN A 156 7.18 -7.91 -19.73
CA GLN A 156 6.65 -7.21 -18.57
C GLN A 156 6.79 -8.06 -17.29
N ALA A 157 6.85 -7.42 -16.13
CA ALA A 157 6.74 -8.16 -14.87
C ALA A 157 5.34 -8.79 -14.76
N ALA A 158 5.21 -9.98 -14.17
CA ALA A 158 3.94 -10.70 -14.06
C ALA A 158 2.84 -9.90 -13.34
N CYS A 159 3.25 -9.03 -12.41
CA CYS A 159 2.34 -8.13 -11.70
C CYS A 159 2.00 -6.83 -12.45
N ALA A 160 2.55 -6.58 -13.66
CA ALA A 160 2.36 -5.32 -14.38
C ALA A 160 0.93 -5.12 -14.92
N PRO A 161 0.27 -6.11 -15.56
CA PRO A 161 -1.12 -5.95 -15.98
C PRO A 161 -2.07 -5.75 -14.79
N TYR A 162 -1.86 -6.52 -13.72
CA TYR A 162 -2.59 -6.36 -12.46
C TYR A 162 -2.42 -4.95 -11.90
N ARG A 163 -1.18 -4.43 -11.89
CA ARG A 163 -0.89 -3.07 -11.43
C ARG A 163 -1.65 -2.02 -12.21
N THR A 164 -1.62 -2.10 -13.53
CA THR A 164 -2.33 -1.14 -14.41
C THR A 164 -3.84 -1.18 -14.17
N GLY A 165 -4.43 -2.36 -14.10
CA GLY A 165 -5.86 -2.51 -13.81
C GLY A 165 -6.24 -1.96 -12.43
N TYR A 166 -5.44 -2.26 -11.41
CA TYR A 166 -5.69 -1.80 -10.04
C TYR A 166 -5.54 -0.29 -9.89
N ILE A 167 -4.55 0.33 -10.57
CA ILE A 167 -4.41 1.79 -10.62
C ILE A 167 -5.66 2.43 -11.21
N THR A 168 -6.18 1.86 -12.31
CA THR A 168 -7.41 2.35 -12.96
C THR A 168 -8.61 2.25 -12.01
N TYR A 169 -8.74 1.12 -11.31
CA TYR A 169 -9.76 0.95 -10.26
C TYR A 169 -9.63 2.03 -9.18
N ILE A 170 -8.45 2.24 -8.59
CA ILE A 170 -8.23 3.27 -7.56
C ILE A 170 -8.61 4.66 -8.09
N GLN A 171 -8.26 4.98 -9.34
CA GLN A 171 -8.57 6.28 -9.95
C GLN A 171 -10.09 6.48 -10.07
N SER A 172 -10.83 5.44 -10.48
CA SER A 172 -12.30 5.47 -10.61
C SER A 172 -13.07 5.49 -9.28
N ALA A 173 -12.46 5.03 -8.18
CA ALA A 173 -13.11 5.00 -6.87
C ALA A 173 -13.41 6.41 -6.35
N ALA A 174 -14.55 6.59 -5.68
CA ALA A 174 -14.87 7.87 -5.03
C ALA A 174 -13.80 8.24 -3.96
N PRO A 175 -13.54 9.54 -3.72
CA PRO A 175 -12.78 9.96 -2.55
C PRO A 175 -13.47 9.47 -1.26
N GLY A 176 -12.65 9.11 -0.27
CA GLY A 176 -13.11 8.55 1.00
C GLY A 176 -13.04 9.53 2.15
#